data_AF-A0A6I3KK54-F1
#
_entry.id   AF-A0A6I3KK54-F1
#
_cell.length_a   1.000
_cell.length_b   1.000
_cell.length_c   1.000
_cell.angle_alpha   90.00
_cell.angle_beta   90.00
_cell.angle_gamma   90.00
#
_symmetry.space_group_name_H-M   'P 1'
#
loop_
_entity.id
_entity.type
_entity.pdbx_description
1 polymer ?
#
loop_
_entity_poly.entity_id
_entity_poly.type
_entity_poly.pdbx_seq_one_letter_code
_entity_poly.pdbx_strand_id
1 'polypeptide(L)'
;MDKHILVDETLSSIQRTALKIAALPADARDEALDVAHHAYANAMHDMAMDNVAAGRWVETVMTAVRTLISEIDRDGAPGVRA
;
A
#
# COMPACT_ATOMS: atom_id res chain seq x y z
N MET A 1 1.63 -18.08 14.33
CA MET A 1 2.35 -17.15 13.46
C MET A 1 3.17 -16.22 14.34
N ASP A 2 4.45 -16.05 14.04
CA ASP A 2 5.29 -15.12 14.79
C ASP A 2 4.90 -13.67 14.45
N LYS A 3 4.74 -12.82 15.46
CA LYS A 3 4.36 -11.42 15.29
C LYS A 3 5.39 -10.61 14.51
N HIS A 4 6.67 -10.95 14.62
CA HIS A 4 7.75 -10.30 13.87
C HIS A 4 7.64 -10.64 12.39
N ILE A 5 7.38 -11.91 12.06
CA ILE A 5 7.17 -12.34 10.67
C ILE A 5 5.97 -11.60 10.06
N LEU A 6 4.84 -11.51 10.77
CA LEU A 6 3.67 -10.79 10.28
C LEU A 6 3.97 -9.31 9.98
N VAL A 7 4.73 -8.65 10.86
CA VAL A 7 5.14 -7.25 10.67
C VAL A 7 6.03 -7.13 9.43
N ASP A 8 7.06 -7.96 9.30
CA ASP A 8 8.00 -7.91 8.18
C ASP A 8 7.33 -8.20 6.84
N GLU A 9 6.41 -9.16 6.80
CA GLU A 9 5.63 -9.49 5.60
C GLU A 9 4.68 -8.35 5.22
N THR A 10 4.05 -7.71 6.20
CA THR A 10 3.16 -6.57 5.98
C THR A 10 3.94 -5.37 5.43
N LEU A 11 5.08 -5.03 6.04
CA LEU A 11 5.96 -3.96 5.56
C LEU A 11 6.47 -4.23 4.14
N SER A 12 6.90 -5.47 3.88
CA SER A 12 7.35 -5.91 2.55
C SER A 12 6.23 -5.86 1.51
N SER A 13 4.99 -6.16 1.90
CA SER A 13 3.81 -6.05 1.04
C SER A 13 3.54 -4.59 0.68
N ILE A 14 3.51 -3.71 1.68
CA ILE A 14 3.32 -2.26 1.51
C ILE A 14 4.35 -1.67 0.55
N GLN A 15 5.65 -1.96 0.78
CA GLN A 15 6.73 -1.44 -0.05
C GLN A 15 6.63 -1.92 -1.50
N ARG A 16 6.36 -3.21 -1.72
CA ARG A 16 6.22 -3.77 -3.09
C ARG A 16 5.02 -3.19 -3.82
N THR A 17 3.90 -3.01 -3.13
CA THR A 17 2.70 -2.39 -3.71
C THR A 17 2.99 -0.93 -4.10
N ALA A 18 3.60 -0.15 -3.21
CA ALA A 18 3.96 1.24 -3.48
C ALA A 18 4.90 1.37 -4.69
N LEU A 19 5.96 0.55 -4.77
CA LEU A 19 6.89 0.57 -5.90
C LEU A 19 6.21 0.24 -7.23
N LYS A 20 5.31 -0.76 -7.25
CA LYS A 20 4.57 -1.14 -8.46
C LYS A 20 3.65 -0.01 -8.93
N ILE A 21 2.93 0.62 -8.01
CA ILE A 21 2.02 1.72 -8.35
C ILE A 21 2.82 2.97 -8.78
N ALA A 22 3.90 3.31 -8.09
CA ALA A 22 4.76 4.44 -8.45
C ALA A 22 5.40 4.27 -9.84
N ALA A 23 5.62 3.05 -10.31
CA ALA A 23 6.11 2.79 -11.67
C ALA A 23 5.06 3.03 -12.77
N LEU A 24 3.78 3.20 -12.43
CA LEU A 24 2.72 3.48 -13.40
C LEU A 24 2.67 4.98 -13.76
N PRO A 25 2.17 5.33 -14.96
CA PRO A 25 1.75 6.69 -15.30
C PRO A 25 0.78 7.26 -14.27
N ALA A 26 0.89 8.55 -13.95
CA ALA A 26 0.14 9.18 -12.87
C ALA A 26 -1.39 9.03 -13.01
N ASP A 27 -1.90 9.06 -14.24
CA ASP A 27 -3.32 8.89 -14.58
C ASP A 27 -3.85 7.46 -14.35
N ALA A 28 -2.97 6.45 -14.32
CA ALA A 28 -3.34 5.06 -14.04
C ALA A 28 -3.19 4.66 -12.56
N ARG A 29 -2.64 5.55 -11.71
CA ARG A 29 -2.31 5.22 -10.32
C ARG A 29 -3.54 5.13 -9.42
N ASP A 30 -4.56 5.96 -9.66
CA ASP A 30 -5.79 5.96 -8.87
C ASP A 30 -6.53 4.64 -9.00
N GLU A 31 -6.68 4.13 -10.23
CA GLU A 31 -7.27 2.80 -10.48
C GLU A 31 -6.43 1.68 -9.81
N ALA A 32 -5.10 1.77 -9.88
CA ALA A 32 -4.23 0.79 -9.25
C ALA A 32 -4.31 0.81 -7.71
N LEU A 33 -4.52 2.00 -7.11
CA LEU A 33 -4.75 2.15 -5.67
C LEU A 33 -6.09 1.54 -5.26
N ASP A 34 -7.14 1.72 -6.07
CA ASP A 34 -8.43 1.08 -5.83
C ASP A 34 -8.33 -0.44 -5.92
N VAL A 35 -7.64 -0.98 -6.94
CA VAL A 35 -7.40 -2.43 -7.05
C VAL A 35 -6.63 -2.96 -5.83
N ALA A 36 -5.61 -2.24 -5.37
CA ALA A 36 -4.86 -2.62 -4.17
C ALA A 36 -5.73 -2.61 -2.90
N HIS A 37 -6.58 -1.59 -2.74
CA HIS A 37 -7.53 -1.50 -1.63
C HIS A 37 -8.46 -2.71 -1.58
N HIS A 38 -9.10 -3.04 -2.71
CA HIS A 38 -9.97 -4.21 -2.83
C HIS A 38 -9.22 -5.51 -2.57
N ALA A 39 -7.97 -5.65 -3.02
CA ALA A 39 -7.16 -6.84 -2.77
C ALA A 39 -6.89 -7.05 -1.26
N TYR A 40 -6.54 -5.99 -0.53
CA TYR A 40 -6.35 -6.07 0.92
C TYR A 40 -7.67 -6.32 1.67
N ALA A 41 -8.76 -5.69 1.24
CA ALA A 41 -10.09 -5.92 1.82
C ALA A 41 -10.56 -7.37 1.64
N ASN A 42 -10.42 -7.92 0.43
CA ASN A 42 -10.76 -9.31 0.12
C ASN A 42 -9.90 -10.28 0.93
N ALA A 43 -8.60 -10.02 1.08
CA ALA A 43 -7.74 -10.85 1.91
C ALA A 43 -8.20 -10.89 3.38
N MET A 44 -8.65 -9.76 3.94
CA MET A 44 -9.22 -9.75 5.29
C MET A 44 -10.56 -10.49 5.37
N HIS A 45 -11.40 -10.36 4.35
CA HIS A 45 -12.66 -11.10 4.26
C HIS A 45 -12.43 -12.62 4.19
N ASP A 46 -11.48 -13.07 3.36
CA ASP A 46 -11.11 -14.49 3.21
C ASP A 46 -10.56 -15.10 4.51
N MET A 47 -9.96 -14.27 5.37
CA MET A 47 -9.52 -14.63 6.71
C MET A 47 -10.66 -14.64 7.75
N ALA A 48 -11.92 -14.48 7.31
CA ALA A 48 -13.10 -14.29 8.16
C ALA A 48 -12.98 -13.11 9.13
N MET A 49 -12.16 -12.11 8.79
CA MET A 49 -11.97 -10.88 9.56
C MET A 49 -12.87 -9.78 8.99
N ASP A 50 -14.18 -10.03 8.94
CA ASP A 50 -15.16 -9.04 8.45
C ASP A 50 -15.69 -8.20 9.63
N ASN A 51 -14.86 -7.26 10.08
CA ASN A 51 -15.20 -6.37 11.19
C ASN A 51 -14.53 -5.00 11.06
N VAL A 52 -14.95 -4.07 11.92
CA VAL A 52 -14.46 -2.68 11.92
C VAL A 52 -12.93 -2.59 12.09
N ALA A 53 -12.31 -3.50 12.85
CA ALA A 53 -10.86 -3.48 13.05
C ALA A 53 -10.11 -3.86 11.76
N ALA A 54 -10.64 -4.82 11.00
CA ALA A 54 -10.08 -5.18 9.71
C ALA A 54 -10.17 -4.04 8.69
N GLY A 55 -11.33 -3.38 8.60
CA GLY A 55 -11.48 -2.19 7.75
C GLY A 55 -10.47 -1.10 8.10
N ARG A 56 -10.29 -0.80 9.39
CA ARG A 56 -9.27 0.17 9.86
C ARG A 56 -7.85 -0.25 9.53
N TRP A 57 -7.55 -1.55 9.58
CA TRP A 57 -6.25 -2.07 9.21
C TRP A 57 -5.97 -1.86 7.72
N VAL A 58 -6.93 -2.16 6.84
CA VAL A 58 -6.82 -1.92 5.39
C VAL A 58 -6.57 -0.44 5.10
N GLU A 59 -7.31 0.47 5.73
CA GLU A 59 -7.09 1.91 5.56
C GLU A 59 -5.70 2.37 6.03
N THR A 60 -5.19 1.76 7.10
CA THR A 60 -3.85 2.05 7.62
C THR A 60 -2.77 1.59 6.62
N VAL A 61 -2.92 0.40 6.06
CA VAL A 61 -2.04 -0.14 5.01
C VAL A 61 -2.07 0.76 3.77
N MET A 62 -3.24 1.15 3.30
CA MET A 62 -3.38 2.01 2.12
C MET A 62 -2.84 3.43 2.34
N THR A 63 -2.96 3.96 3.56
CA THR A 63 -2.29 5.22 3.95
C THR A 63 -0.78 5.09 3.82
N ALA A 64 -0.19 4.00 4.34
CA ALA A 64 1.25 3.78 4.24
C ALA A 64 1.71 3.64 2.78
N VAL A 65 0.96 2.93 1.94
CA VAL A 65 1.24 2.80 0.50
C VAL A 65 1.25 4.18 -0.20
N ARG A 66 0.24 5.01 0.03
CA ARG A 66 0.15 6.37 -0.56
C ARG A 66 1.28 7.28 -0.11
N THR A 67 1.65 7.20 1.16
CA THR A 67 2.81 7.94 1.71
C THR A 67 4.10 7.54 1.00
N LEU A 68 4.37 6.24 0.86
CA LEU A 68 5.57 5.76 0.17
C LEU A 68 5.60 6.14 -1.31
N ILE A 69 4.46 6.09 -2.02
CA ILE A 69 4.40 6.57 -3.42
C ILE A 69 4.79 8.04 -3.49
N SER A 70 4.26 8.87 -2.59
CA SER A 70 4.57 10.30 -2.53
C SER A 70 6.05 10.58 -2.22
N GLU A 71 6.68 9.73 -1.40
CA GLU A 71 8.11 9.79 -1.12
C GLU A 71 8.95 9.38 -2.34
N ILE A 72 8.57 8.30 -3.02
CA ILE A 72 9.22 7.84 -4.26
C ILE A 72 9.15 8.92 -5.34
N ASP A 73 8.00 9.57 -5.53
CA ASP A 73 7.85 10.63 -6.52
C ASP A 73 8.73 11.84 -6.19
N ARG A 74 8.87 12.18 -4.90
CA ARG A 74 9.75 13.27 -4.44
C ARG A 74 11.22 12.97 -4.71
N ASP A 75 11.65 11.75 -4.41
CA ASP A 75 13.05 11.34 -4.56
C ASP A 75 13.42 11.01 -6.02
N GLY A 76 12.43 10.59 -6.82
CA GLY A 76 12.57 10.25 -8.23
C GLY A 76 12.53 11.45 -9.18
N ALA A 77 12.16 12.65 -8.73
CA ALA A 77 12.13 13.86 -9.55
C ALA A 77 13.57 14.43 -9.74
N PRO A 78 14.17 14.36 -10.94
CA PRO A 78 15.45 14.99 -11.19
C PRO A 78 15.20 16.49 -11.41
N GLY A 79 15.28 17.32 -10.37
CA GLY A 79 15.17 18.76 -10.60
C GLY A 79 14.95 19.75 -9.45
N VAL A 80 14.97 19.37 -8.17
CA VAL A 80 14.86 20.36 -7.07
C VAL A 80 15.99 20.19 -6.05
N ARG A 81 17.23 20.32 -6.55
CA ARG A 81 18.35 20.81 -5.77
C ARG A 81 18.98 21.93 -6.60
N ALA A 82 18.42 23.13 -6.44
CA ALA A 82 19.06 24.38 -6.83
C ALA A 82 19.91 24.88 -5.65
#